data_AF-A0A534R7W9-F1
#
_entry.id   AF-A0A534R7W9-F1
#
_cell.length_a   1.000
_cell.length_b   1.000
_cell.length_c   1.000
_cell.angle_alpha   90.00
_cell.angle_beta   90.00
_cell.angle_gamma   90.00
#
_symmetry.space_group_name_H-M   'P 1'
#
loop_
_entity.id
_entity.type
_entity.pdbx_description
1 polymer ?
#
loop_
_entity_poly.entity_id
_entity_poly.type
_entity_poly.pdbx_seq_one_letter_code
_entity_poly.pdbx_strand_id
1 'polypeptide(L)'
;MRRTARHWLGRGVLPRVYAPRSTAGTVLHQVVRTHLEGFLAETAAATDGVGVPRFIERELRDFLGCGALDRGFARVRCDTCRFERLVPFSCKARAVCPSCGGRRMAEQAAHLVDTVLPTVPVRQLGAHRAAPPALPPGV
;
A
#
# COMPACT_ATOMS: atom_id res chain seq x y z
N MET A 1 -4.16 44.68 -1.86
CA MET A 1 -2.97 43.80 -1.83
C MET A 1 -3.32 42.45 -2.44
N ARG A 2 -3.10 42.30 -3.75
CA ARG A 2 -3.37 41.07 -4.52
C ARG A 2 -2.07 40.27 -4.57
N ARG A 3 -2.00 39.10 -3.92
CA ARG A 3 -0.90 38.14 -4.15
C ARG A 3 -1.21 37.38 -5.44
N THR A 4 -0.50 37.74 -6.50
CA THR A 4 -0.45 37.03 -7.76
C THR A 4 0.13 35.63 -7.53
N ALA A 5 -0.74 34.62 -7.57
CA ALA A 5 -0.31 33.22 -7.62
C ALA A 5 0.36 33.00 -8.98
N ARG A 6 1.70 32.94 -8.98
CA ARG A 6 2.49 32.63 -10.17
C ARG A 6 2.06 31.26 -10.68
N HIS A 7 1.41 31.28 -11.83
CA HIS A 7 0.99 30.13 -12.61
C HIS A 7 2.26 29.49 -13.15
N TRP A 8 2.77 28.47 -12.46
CA TRP A 8 3.75 27.56 -13.03
C TRP A 8 3.01 26.68 -14.05
N LEU A 9 2.94 27.18 -15.28
CA LEU A 9 2.56 26.43 -16.48
C LEU A 9 3.67 25.44 -16.82
N GLY A 10 3.84 24.41 -16.00
CA GLY A 10 4.40 23.15 -16.47
C GLY A 10 3.26 22.36 -17.11
N ARG A 11 3.49 21.74 -18.27
CA ARG A 11 2.63 20.66 -18.77
C ARG A 11 2.69 19.51 -17.76
N GLY A 12 1.94 19.63 -16.67
CA GLY A 12 1.75 18.58 -15.71
C GLY A 12 0.98 17.49 -16.41
N VAL A 13 1.64 16.35 -16.67
CA VAL A 13 0.94 15.08 -16.81
C VAL A 13 -0.04 15.04 -15.64
N LEU A 14 -1.35 15.12 -15.91
CA LEU A 14 -2.35 14.97 -14.87
C LEU A 14 -1.96 13.68 -14.12
N PRO A 15 -1.74 13.71 -12.80
CA PRO A 15 -1.29 12.54 -12.09
C PRO A 15 -2.26 11.43 -12.46
N ARG A 16 -1.70 10.32 -12.96
CA ARG A 16 -2.41 9.11 -13.42
C ARG A 16 -3.69 8.99 -12.61
N VAL A 17 -4.85 9.05 -13.28
CA VAL A 17 -6.18 8.95 -12.62
C VAL A 17 -6.06 7.92 -11.50
N TYR A 18 -6.30 8.35 -10.26
CA TYR A 18 -6.19 7.47 -9.11
C TYR A 18 -7.10 6.27 -9.34
N ALA A 19 -6.50 5.12 -9.65
CA ALA A 19 -7.19 3.85 -9.72
C ALA A 19 -7.22 3.26 -8.30
N PRO A 20 -8.41 3.00 -7.73
CA PRO A 20 -8.50 2.28 -6.48
C PRO A 20 -7.70 0.98 -6.57
N ARG A 21 -6.91 0.69 -5.53
CA ARG A 21 -6.18 -0.57 -5.46
C ARG A 21 -7.19 -1.70 -5.28
N SER A 22 -7.27 -2.61 -6.25
CA SER A 22 -8.09 -3.83 -6.16
C SER A 22 -7.19 -5.02 -5.82
N THR A 23 -7.32 -5.56 -4.61
CA THR A 23 -6.60 -6.79 -4.23
C THR A 23 -7.22 -8.02 -4.89
N ALA A 24 -8.51 -7.97 -5.22
CA ALA A 24 -9.29 -9.11 -5.73
C ALA A 24 -8.75 -9.72 -7.04
N GLY A 25 -8.04 -8.93 -7.84
CA GLY A 25 -7.39 -9.40 -9.07
C GLY A 25 -6.00 -9.99 -8.88
N THR A 26 -5.44 -9.97 -7.66
CA THR A 26 -4.06 -10.42 -7.41
C THR A 26 -3.98 -11.92 -7.17
N VAL A 27 -2.88 -12.56 -7.57
CA VAL A 27 -2.63 -13.99 -7.34
C VAL A 27 -2.73 -14.34 -5.85
N LEU A 28 -2.14 -13.53 -4.98
CA LEU A 28 -2.21 -13.76 -3.53
C LEU A 28 -3.64 -13.74 -3.00
N HIS A 29 -4.48 -12.81 -3.46
CA HIS A 29 -5.88 -12.77 -3.07
C HIS A 29 -6.62 -14.03 -3.51
N GLN A 30 -6.38 -14.47 -4.75
CA GLN A 30 -6.99 -15.71 -5.27
C GLN A 30 -6.57 -16.92 -4.45
N VAL A 31 -5.28 -17.08 -4.15
CA VAL A 31 -4.76 -18.19 -3.33
C VAL A 31 -5.39 -18.18 -1.95
N VAL A 32 -5.38 -17.04 -1.24
CA VAL A 32 -5.98 -16.93 0.08
C VAL A 32 -7.47 -17.22 0.01
N ARG A 33 -8.19 -16.65 -0.95
CA ARG A 33 -9.64 -16.86 -1.09
C ARG A 33 -9.99 -18.32 -1.32
N THR A 34 -9.22 -19.01 -2.16
CA THR A 34 -9.47 -20.41 -2.52
C THR A 34 -9.13 -21.36 -1.37
N HIS A 35 -8.04 -21.11 -0.65
CA HIS A 35 -7.47 -22.09 0.27
C HIS A 35 -7.66 -21.77 1.77
N LEU A 36 -8.17 -20.58 2.13
CA LEU A 36 -8.24 -20.16 3.53
C LEU A 36 -9.02 -21.13 4.42
N GLU A 37 -10.25 -21.50 4.04
CA GLU A 37 -11.08 -22.35 4.91
C GLU A 37 -10.47 -23.76 5.07
N GLY A 38 -9.91 -24.34 4.00
CA GLY A 38 -9.20 -25.62 4.05
C GLY A 38 -7.98 -25.55 4.96
N PHE A 39 -7.15 -24.51 4.79
CA PHE A 39 -5.98 -24.26 5.64
C PHE A 39 -6.35 -24.15 7.13
N LEU A 40 -7.41 -23.42 7.47
CA LEU A 40 -7.86 -23.27 8.85
C LEU A 40 -8.37 -24.59 9.45
N ALA A 41 -9.13 -25.38 8.67
CA ALA A 41 -9.63 -26.67 9.11
C ALA A 41 -8.49 -27.69 9.31
N GLU A 42 -7.57 -27.77 8.35
CA GLU A 42 -6.41 -28.68 8.41
C GLU A 42 -5.47 -28.34 9.57
N THR A 43 -5.20 -27.05 9.80
CA THR A 43 -4.38 -26.62 10.94
C THR A 43 -5.05 -26.91 12.27
N ALA A 44 -6.36 -26.69 12.39
CA ALA A 44 -7.10 -27.05 13.59
C ALA A 44 -7.04 -28.57 13.84
N ALA A 45 -7.26 -29.40 12.82
CA ALA A 45 -7.18 -30.86 12.94
C ALA A 45 -5.77 -31.34 13.35
N ALA A 46 -4.72 -30.72 12.82
CA ALA A 46 -3.33 -31.08 13.13
C ALA A 46 -2.85 -30.61 14.52
N THR A 47 -3.64 -29.78 15.22
CA THR A 47 -3.27 -29.15 16.49
C THR A 47 -4.33 -29.37 17.58
N ASP A 48 -5.06 -30.50 17.51
CA ASP A 48 -6.11 -30.86 18.48
C ASP A 48 -7.15 -29.74 18.71
N GLY A 49 -7.47 -29.01 17.65
CA GLY A 49 -8.45 -27.91 17.65
C GLY A 49 -7.89 -26.52 17.99
N VAL A 50 -6.58 -26.38 18.27
CA VAL A 50 -5.98 -25.08 18.57
C VAL A 50 -5.97 -24.15 17.35
N GLY A 51 -5.62 -24.68 16.18
CA GLY A 51 -5.54 -23.95 14.93
C GLY A 51 -4.44 -22.88 14.88
N VAL A 52 -4.59 -21.92 13.98
CA VAL A 52 -3.67 -20.78 13.87
C VAL A 52 -3.96 -19.72 14.94
N PRO A 53 -2.97 -18.89 15.31
CA PRO A 53 -3.23 -17.74 16.17
C PRO A 53 -4.33 -16.84 15.58
N ARG A 54 -5.27 -16.40 16.42
CA ARG A 54 -6.43 -15.58 16.01
C ARG A 54 -6.08 -14.35 15.17
N PHE A 55 -4.91 -13.76 15.39
CA PHE A 55 -4.47 -12.59 14.62
C PHE A 55 -4.12 -12.94 13.17
N ILE A 56 -3.66 -14.16 12.89
CA ILE A 56 -3.35 -14.64 11.53
C ILE A 56 -4.64 -14.87 10.75
N GLU A 57 -5.61 -15.56 11.35
CA GLU A 57 -6.91 -15.77 10.72
C GLU A 57 -7.60 -14.44 10.41
N ARG A 58 -7.68 -13.55 11.41
CA ARG A 58 -8.24 -12.21 11.22
C ARG A 58 -7.54 -11.47 10.08
N GLU A 59 -6.21 -11.53 10.03
CA GLU A 59 -5.43 -10.86 9.02
C GLU A 59 -5.71 -11.38 7.60
N LEU A 60 -5.82 -12.69 7.42
CA LEU A 60 -6.18 -13.31 6.15
C LEU A 60 -7.61 -12.93 5.72
N ARG A 61 -8.57 -12.97 6.65
CA ARG A 61 -9.97 -12.60 6.40
C ARG A 61 -10.13 -11.11 6.07
N ASP A 62 -9.42 -10.23 6.77
CA ASP A 62 -9.42 -8.78 6.53
C ASP A 62 -8.79 -8.45 5.17
N PHE A 63 -7.72 -9.16 4.81
CA PHE A 63 -7.06 -9.00 3.51
C PHE A 63 -8.02 -9.26 2.35
N LEU A 64 -8.89 -10.28 2.44
CA LEU A 64 -9.86 -10.62 1.40
C LEU A 64 -10.88 -9.50 1.11
N GLY A 65 -11.14 -8.62 2.09
CA GLY A 65 -12.00 -7.46 1.93
C GLY A 65 -11.30 -6.14 1.63
N CYS A 66 -9.97 -6.13 1.60
CA CYS A 66 -9.21 -4.90 1.47
C CYS A 66 -9.47 -4.24 0.10
N GLY A 67 -9.91 -2.97 0.10
CA GLY A 67 -10.16 -2.25 -1.15
C GLY A 67 -11.49 -2.57 -1.83
N ALA A 68 -12.36 -3.36 -1.18
CA ALA A 68 -13.69 -3.67 -1.68
C ALA A 68 -14.67 -2.53 -1.32
N LEU A 69 -15.35 -1.95 -2.33
CA LEU A 69 -16.25 -0.81 -2.14
C LEU A 69 -17.53 -1.17 -1.38
N ASP A 70 -17.99 -2.42 -1.51
CA ASP A 70 -19.12 -2.99 -0.78
C ASP A 70 -18.86 -3.09 0.73
N ARG A 71 -17.59 -3.12 1.17
CA ARG A 71 -17.18 -3.05 2.58
C ARG A 71 -17.00 -1.62 3.11
N GLY A 72 -17.34 -0.62 2.31
CA GLY A 72 -17.33 0.79 2.70
C GLY A 72 -16.17 1.60 2.09
N PHE A 73 -16.39 2.91 2.04
CA PHE A 73 -15.49 3.86 1.39
C PHE A 73 -15.62 5.26 2.01
N ALA A 74 -14.58 6.06 1.82
CA ALA A 74 -14.64 7.51 2.00
C ALA A 74 -14.94 8.19 0.66
N ARG A 75 -15.87 9.15 0.65
CA ARG A 75 -16.10 10.03 -0.49
C ARG A 75 -15.25 11.29 -0.32
N VAL A 76 -14.30 11.50 -1.21
CA VAL A 76 -13.44 12.69 -1.22
C VAL A 76 -13.93 13.61 -2.32
N ARG A 77 -14.29 14.85 -1.96
CA ARG A 77 -14.78 15.88 -2.87
C ARG A 77 -13.89 17.11 -2.81
N CYS A 78 -13.53 17.65 -3.98
CA CYS A 78 -12.88 18.95 -4.07
C CYS A 78 -13.92 20.06 -3.99
N ASP A 79 -13.73 21.04 -3.11
CA ASP A 79 -14.64 22.17 -2.98
C ASP A 79 -14.58 23.14 -4.16
N THR A 80 -13.44 23.26 -4.84
CA THR A 80 -13.29 24.20 -5.96
C THR A 80 -13.79 23.63 -7.27
N CYS A 81 -13.26 22.47 -7.70
CA CYS A 81 -13.59 21.89 -9.01
C CYS A 81 -14.71 20.84 -8.96
N ARG A 82 -15.27 20.56 -7.78
CA ARG A 82 -16.33 19.57 -7.55
C ARG A 82 -15.98 18.13 -7.96
N PHE A 83 -14.72 17.84 -8.28
CA PHE A 83 -14.25 16.49 -8.54
C PHE A 83 -14.49 15.60 -7.31
N GLU A 84 -15.00 14.40 -7.55
CA GLU A 84 -15.30 13.42 -6.52
C GLU A 84 -14.65 12.09 -6.82
N ARG A 85 -14.25 11.39 -5.76
CA ARG A 85 -13.79 10.01 -5.85
C ARG A 85 -14.19 9.21 -4.62
N LEU A 86 -14.45 7.93 -4.84
CA LEU A 86 -14.61 6.96 -3.76
C LEU A 86 -13.26 6.31 -3.46
N VAL A 87 -12.91 6.27 -2.18
CA VAL A 87 -11.68 5.66 -1.68
C VAL A 87 -12.08 4.51 -0.78
N PRO A 88 -11.90 3.25 -1.22
CA PRO A 88 -12.29 2.10 -0.41
C PRO A 88 -11.44 2.01 0.85
N PHE A 89 -11.99 1.41 1.90
CA PHE A 89 -11.26 1.20 3.14
C PHE A 89 -10.13 0.18 2.98
N SER A 90 -9.04 0.43 3.72
CA SER A 90 -7.89 -0.46 3.82
C SER A 90 -8.05 -1.42 4.98
N CYS A 91 -7.65 -2.68 4.84
CA CYS A 91 -7.68 -3.66 5.92
C CYS A 91 -6.74 -3.33 7.10
N LYS A 92 -5.73 -2.46 6.90
CA LYS A 92 -4.71 -2.10 7.91
C LYS A 92 -3.85 -3.29 8.41
N ALA A 93 -3.98 -4.45 7.76
CA ALA A 93 -3.14 -5.64 7.94
C ALA A 93 -1.64 -5.31 7.75
N ARG A 94 -0.76 -6.07 8.41
CA ARG A 94 0.67 -5.75 8.52
C ARG A 94 1.58 -6.70 7.74
N ALA A 95 1.24 -7.98 7.70
CA ALA A 95 1.99 -9.08 7.13
C ALA A 95 1.49 -9.47 5.73
N VAL A 96 0.18 -9.68 5.54
CA VAL A 96 -0.32 -10.33 4.32
C VAL A 96 -0.61 -9.34 3.20
N CYS A 97 -1.29 -8.22 3.49
CA CYS A 97 -1.80 -7.33 2.46
C CYS A 97 -0.67 -6.48 1.82
N PRO A 98 -0.30 -6.70 0.54
CA PRO A 98 0.81 -5.96 -0.08
C PRO A 98 0.49 -4.47 -0.27
N SER A 99 -0.80 -4.14 -0.45
CA SER A 99 -1.26 -2.75 -0.59
C SER A 99 -1.12 -1.95 0.70
N CYS A 100 -1.48 -2.54 1.85
CA CYS A 100 -1.38 -1.89 3.16
C CYS A 100 0.07 -1.91 3.66
N GLY A 101 0.77 -3.04 3.49
CA GLY A 101 2.19 -3.17 3.80
C GLY A 101 3.03 -2.15 3.02
N GLY A 102 2.86 -2.10 1.69
CA GLY A 102 3.58 -1.14 0.85
C GLY A 102 3.27 0.33 1.19
N ARG A 103 2.02 0.66 1.54
CA ARG A 103 1.69 2.01 2.02
C ARG A 103 2.43 2.33 3.32
N ARG A 104 2.40 1.43 4.30
CA ARG A 104 3.12 1.63 5.57
C ARG A 104 4.62 1.74 5.36
N MET A 105 5.20 0.91 4.49
CA MET A 105 6.63 0.99 4.18
C MET A 105 7.00 2.36 3.61
N ALA A 106 6.18 2.90 2.70
CA ALA A 106 6.39 4.24 2.15
C ALA A 106 6.25 5.34 3.22
N GLU A 107 5.21 5.26 4.07
CA GLU A 107 5.01 6.19 5.19
C GLU A 107 6.19 6.15 6.19
N GLN A 108 6.65 4.95 6.54
CA GLN A 108 7.80 4.76 7.43
C GLN A 108 9.08 5.32 6.79
N ALA A 109 9.31 5.06 5.50
CA ALA A 109 10.48 5.57 4.79
C ALA A 109 10.49 7.11 4.76
N ALA A 110 9.34 7.74 4.48
CA ALA A 110 9.22 9.21 4.52
C ALA A 110 9.51 9.75 5.92
N HIS A 111 8.92 9.17 6.97
CA HIS A 111 9.21 9.60 8.34
C HIS A 111 10.68 9.45 8.73
N LEU A 112 11.32 8.35 8.32
CA LEU A 112 12.74 8.15 8.56
C LEU A 112 13.59 9.23 7.88
N VAL A 113 13.32 9.53 6.59
CA VAL A 113 14.08 10.53 5.83
C VAL A 113 13.82 11.96 6.33
N ASP A 114 12.57 12.31 6.60
CA ASP A 114 12.17 13.68 6.88
C ASP A 114 12.36 14.08 8.35
N THR A 115 12.37 13.12 9.27
CA THR A 115 12.28 13.41 10.71
C THR A 115 13.32 12.71 11.58
N VAL A 116 13.81 11.53 11.19
CA VAL A 116 14.64 10.69 12.09
C VAL A 116 16.11 10.69 11.69
N LEU A 117 16.41 10.52 10.40
CA LEU A 117 17.77 10.37 9.93
C LEU A 117 18.42 11.75 9.77
N PRO A 118 19.60 11.98 10.38
CA PRO A 118 20.35 13.20 10.14
C PRO A 118 20.90 13.23 8.72
N THR A 119 21.19 14.43 8.20
CA THR A 119 21.80 14.64 6.87
C THR A 119 23.28 14.25 6.86
N VAL A 120 23.54 12.96 7.03
CA VAL A 120 24.87 12.33 6.96
C VAL A 120 24.80 11.13 6.01
N PRO A 121 25.91 10.71 5.41
CA PRO A 121 25.94 9.50 4.60
C PRO A 121 25.51 8.28 5.42
N VAL A 122 24.37 7.68 5.07
CA VAL A 122 23.88 6.44 5.67
C VAL A 122 24.04 5.29 4.69
N ARG A 123 24.54 4.15 5.17
CA ARG A 123 24.68 2.94 4.35
C ARG A 123 23.36 2.16 4.40
N GLN A 124 22.60 2.22 3.32
CA GLN A 124 21.42 1.38 3.15
C GLN A 124 21.86 -0.03 2.70
N LEU A 125 21.70 -1.05 3.55
CA LEU A 125 21.85 -2.45 3.15
C LEU A 125 20.50 -2.95 2.65
N GLY A 126 20.20 -2.73 1.36
CA GLY A 126 18.99 -3.26 0.74
C GLY A 126 19.34 -4.23 -0.38
N ALA A 127 18.53 -5.28 -0.56
CA ALA A 127 18.64 -6.24 -1.66
C ALA A 127 18.13 -5.68 -3.00
N HIS A 128 18.43 -4.41 -3.30
CA HIS A 128 18.34 -3.88 -4.66
C HIS A 128 19.71 -4.07 -5.29
N ARG A 129 19.78 -4.76 -6.42
CA ARG A 129 20.95 -4.71 -7.30
C ARG A 129 21.18 -3.23 -7.61
N ALA A 130 22.25 -2.65 -7.09
CA ALA A 130 22.61 -1.27 -7.39
C ALA A 130 22.68 -1.14 -8.92
N ALA A 131 21.93 -0.19 -9.47
CA ALA A 131 22.21 0.25 -10.84
C ALA A 131 23.67 0.73 -10.85
N PRO A 132 24.49 0.32 -11.85
CA PRO A 132 25.84 0.86 -11.95
C PRO A 132 25.73 2.39 -12.02
N PRO A 133 26.65 3.14 -11.37
CA PRO A 133 26.65 4.59 -11.48
C PRO A 133 26.69 4.97 -12.95
N ALA A 134 25.84 5.92 -13.35
CA ALA A 134 25.90 6.48 -14.70
C ALA A 134 27.32 7.01 -14.92
N LEU A 135 28.02 6.47 -15.91
CA LEU A 135 29.29 7.04 -16.35
C LEU A 135 29.04 8.52 -16.72
N PRO A 136 29.94 9.44 -16.35
CA PRO A 136 29.86 10.80 -16.86
C PRO A 136 29.94 10.79 -18.39
N PRO A 137 29.25 11.71 -19.09
CA PRO A 137 29.36 11.81 -20.54
C PRO A 137 30.78 12.28 -20.92
N GLY A 138 31.55 11.39 -21.55
CA GLY A 138 32.79 11.72 -22.26
C GLY A 138 34.09 11.52 -21.47
N VAL A 139 34.63 10.30 -21.57
CA VAL A 139 36.06 10.06 -21.83
C VAL A 139 36.12 9.17 -23.06
#